data_AF-A0A7Y2TR08-F1
#
_entry.id   AF-A0A7Y2TR08-F1
#
_cell.length_a   1.000
_cell.length_b   1.000
_cell.length_c   1.000
_cell.angle_alpha   90.00
_cell.angle_beta   90.00
_cell.angle_gamma   90.00
#
_symmetry.space_group_name_H-M   'P 1'
#
loop_
_entity.id
_entity.type
_entity.pdbx_description
1 polymer ?
#
loop_
_entity_poly.entity_id
_entity_poly.type
_entity_poly.pdbx_seq_one_letter_code
_entity_poly.pdbx_strand_id
1 'polypeptide(L)' 'MKPPSAARFHCIDAHTCGNPVRLVYRGAPELQGDSMLDRQQHFVEEYDW' A
#
# COMPACT_ATOMS: atom_id res chain seq x y z
N MET A 1 13.03 -23.95 0.66
CA MET A 1 12.06 -22.86 0.48
C MET A 1 12.70 -21.75 -0.33
N LYS A 2 12.08 -21.28 -1.42
CA LYS A 2 12.50 -20.01 -2.02
C LYS A 2 12.20 -18.90 -1.01
N PRO A 3 13.11 -17.93 -0.78
CA PRO A 3 12.78 -16.77 0.02
C PRO A 3 11.58 -16.05 -0.64
N PRO A 4 10.67 -15.45 0.15
CA PRO A 4 9.61 -14.62 -0.41
C PRO A 4 10.26 -13.56 -1.31
N SER A 5 9.73 -13.39 -2.52
CA SER A 5 10.19 -12.33 -3.41
C SER A 5 9.97 -11.00 -2.70
N ALA A 6 11.03 -10.20 -2.56
CA ALA A 6 10.92 -8.88 -1.96
C ALA A 6 9.88 -8.03 -2.70
N ALA A 7 8.89 -7.50 -1.99
CA ALA A 7 7.94 -6.56 -2.55
C ALA A 7 8.69 -5.28 -2.96
N ARG A 8 8.43 -4.77 -4.17
CA ARG A 8 9.01 -3.52 -4.67
C ARG A 8 7.90 -2.53 -4.93
N PHE A 9 7.92 -1.44 -4.18
CA PHE A 9 7.00 -0.33 -4.35
C PHE A 9 7.67 0.82 -5.10
N HIS A 10 6.92 1.44 -6.01
CA HIS A 10 7.31 2.72 -6.56
C HIS A 10 6.63 3.81 -5.75
N CYS A 11 7.46 4.63 -5.10
CA CYS A 11 7.04 5.64 -4.15
C CYS A 11 7.39 7.05 -4.65
N ILE A 12 6.55 8.01 -4.31
CA ILE A 12 6.88 9.44 -4.30
C ILE A 12 6.89 9.88 -2.83
N ASP A 13 8.03 10.37 -2.37
CA ASP A 13 8.18 10.89 -1.01
C ASP A 13 7.96 12.40 -1.00
N ALA A 14 7.21 12.88 -0.03
CA ALA A 14 6.82 14.27 0.13
C ALA A 14 6.64 14.63 1.60
N HIS A 15 6.29 15.89 1.87
CA HIS A 15 5.83 16.31 3.18
C HIS A 15 4.74 17.37 3.08
N THR A 16 3.89 17.45 4.11
CA THR A 16 2.97 18.58 4.31
C THR A 16 3.25 19.20 5.67
N CYS A 17 3.75 20.43 5.68
CA CYS A 17 4.15 21.15 6.92
C CYS A 17 5.09 20.33 7.82
N GLY A 18 6.08 19.65 7.25
CA GLY A 18 7.03 18.81 7.98
C GLY A 18 6.55 17.39 8.29
N ASN A 19 5.26 17.06 8.08
CA ASN A 19 4.77 15.69 8.23
C ASN A 19 5.11 14.86 6.98
N PRO A 20 5.86 13.75 7.10
CA PRO A 20 6.25 12.95 5.96
C PRO A 20 5.04 12.24 5.34
N VAL A 21 5.01 12.20 4.01
CA VAL A 21 4.00 11.51 3.21
C VAL A 21 4.73 10.64 2.19
N ARG A 22 4.31 9.38 2.04
CA ARG A 22 4.81 8.48 1.01
C ARG A 22 3.63 7.99 0.17
N LEU A 23 3.62 8.37 -1.10
CA LEU A 23 2.62 7.92 -2.07
C LEU A 23 3.14 6.69 -2.80
N VAL A 24 2.54 5.52 -2.55
CA VAL A 24 2.76 4.32 -3.35
C VAL A 24 1.87 4.40 -4.59
N TYR A 25 2.47 4.41 -5.78
CA TYR A 25 1.70 4.47 -7.04
C TYR A 25 1.84 3.23 -7.92
N ARG A 26 2.77 2.30 -7.59
CA ARG A 26 2.86 0.95 -8.17
C ARG A 26 3.42 -0.05 -7.17
N GLY A 27 3.06 -1.32 -7.33
CA GLY A 27 3.59 -2.45 -6.55
C GLY A 27 2.70 -2.88 -5.38
N ALA A 28 1.62 -2.15 -5.09
CA ALA A 28 0.58 -2.56 -4.14
C ALA A 28 -0.32 -3.64 -4.76
N PRO A 29 -0.93 -4.52 -3.93
CA PRO A 29 -1.93 -5.47 -4.39
C PRO A 29 -3.21 -4.76 -4.88
N GLU A 30 -3.98 -5.46 -5.72
CA GLU A 30 -5.31 -4.99 -6.15
C GLU A 30 -6.30 -5.09 -4.97
N LEU A 31 -7.02 -4.02 -4.68
CA LEU A 31 -7.99 -3.98 -3.58
C LEU A 31 -9.41 -4.15 -4.11
N GLN A 32 -10.18 -5.03 -3.47
CA GLN A 32 -11.58 -5.29 -3.78
C GLN A 32 -12.49 -4.38 -2.95
N GLY A 33 -13.65 -4.03 -3.50
CA GLY A 33 -14.66 -3.21 -2.82
C GLY A 33 -15.18 -2.03 -3.65
N ASP A 34 -16.45 -1.71 -3.44
CA ASP A 34 -17.19 -0.68 -4.19
C ASP A 34 -16.86 0.74 -3.67
N SER A 35 -16.49 0.87 -2.40
CA SER A 35 -16.05 2.11 -1.78
C SER A 35 -14.57 2.09 -1.36
N MET A 36 -14.03 3.26 -1.05
CA MET A 36 -12.67 3.35 -0.47
C MET A 36 -12.59 2.71 0.92
N LEU A 37 -13.70 2.68 1.67
CA LEU A 37 -13.76 2.03 2.97
C LEU A 37 -13.66 0.52 2.83
N ASP A 38 -14.37 -0.08 1.87
CA ASP A 38 -14.31 -1.52 1.62
C ASP A 38 -12.89 -1.94 1.18
N ARG A 39 -12.26 -1.13 0.32
CA ARG A 39 -10.87 -1.36 -0.11
C ARG A 39 -9.88 -1.21 1.04
N GLN A 40 -10.11 -0.27 1.96
CA GLN A 40 -9.32 -0.13 3.17
C GLN A 40 -9.46 -1.36 4.08
N GLN A 41 -10.68 -1.85 4.28
CA GLN A 41 -10.94 -3.05 5.09
C GLN A 41 -10.22 -4.27 4.50
N HIS A 42 -10.39 -4.51 3.19
CA HIS A 42 -9.68 -5.59 2.50
C HIS A 42 -8.15 -5.46 2.61
N PHE A 43 -7.60 -4.23 2.54
CA PHE A 43 -6.17 -4.01 2.75
C PHE A 43 -5.71 -4.43 4.15
N VAL A 44 -6.45 -4.02 5.19
CA VAL A 44 -6.13 -4.34 6.58
C VAL A 44 -6.23 -5.84 6.86
N GLU A 45 -7.23 -6.52 6.29
CA GLU A 45 -7.46 -7.95 6.51
C GLU A 45 -6.40 -8.85 5.86
N GLU A 46 -5.93 -8.51 4.65
CA GLU A 46 -5.10 -9.40 3.84
C GLU A 46 -3.63 -8.95 3.69
N TYR A 47 -3.33 -7.66 3.91
CA TYR A 47 -2.05 -7.06 3.51
C TYR A 47 -1.35 -6.16 4.56
N ASP A 48 -1.78 -6.15 5.83
CA ASP A 48 -1.16 -5.35 6.93
C ASP A 48 0.09 -6.00 7.55
N TRP A 49 0.94 -6.60 6.71
CA TRP A 49 2.16 -7.31 7.11
C TRP A 49 3.41 -6.41 7.24
#